data_AF-A0A2S6SQW3-F1
#
_entry.id   AF-A0A2S6SQW3-F1
#
_cell.length_a   1.000
_cell.length_b   1.000
_cell.length_c   1.000
_cell.angle_alpha   90.00
_cell.angle_beta   90.00
_cell.angle_gamma   90.00
#
_symmetry.space_group_name_H-M   'P 1'
#
loop_
_entity.id
_entity.type
_entity.pdbx_description
1 polymer ?
#
loop_
_entity_poly.entity_id
_entity_poly.type
_entity_poly.pdbx_seq_one_letter_code
_entity_poly.pdbx_strand_id
1 'polypeptide(L)'
;MEVILIENIEKLGKIGDVVRVKDGYARNYLLPRKKVLRSNEENRKIFEEKKAFIESEEKKRKEKSIQIAKKIKDMEFTLIRSASENDQLYGSVTSKDIIKEIKIIKEIDLFNDQINLKKPIKILGVHEIEISIYTDIKEKILVNVAKTKESGIQQLKEYKNPKKEKVVKSKIKTKKLKKTEVNEKDKELKKNIDEKNQKELSTKDLVKEIEKKSLKESKITKINKKIKKIKKKK
;
A
#
# COMPACT_ATOMS: atom_id res chain seq x y z
N MET A 1 48.25 34.17 13.66
CA MET A 1 48.90 33.25 12.71
C MET A 1 47.97 33.00 11.54
N GLU A 2 48.50 32.94 10.31
CA GLU A 2 47.73 32.58 9.11
C GLU A 2 47.85 31.10 8.80
N VAL A 3 46.71 30.47 8.50
CA VAL A 3 46.62 29.04 8.25
C VAL A 3 45.73 28.76 7.05
N ILE A 4 46.05 27.70 6.30
CA ILE A 4 45.27 27.20 5.17
C ILE A 4 44.38 26.07 5.67
N LEU A 5 43.07 26.14 5.45
CA LEU A 5 42.13 25.12 5.88
C LEU A 5 42.22 23.85 5.01
N ILE A 6 42.42 22.68 5.63
CA ILE A 6 42.36 21.37 4.93
C ILE A 6 40.95 20.77 5.03
N GLU A 7 40.19 21.11 6.07
CA GLU A 7 38.84 20.63 6.29
C GLU A 7 37.88 21.81 6.43
N ASN A 8 36.59 21.59 6.13
CA ASN A 8 35.55 22.57 6.41
C ASN A 8 35.36 22.72 7.92
N ILE A 9 35.40 23.96 8.43
CA ILE A 9 35.19 24.27 9.85
C ILE A 9 34.12 25.35 9.93
N GLU A 10 33.01 25.04 10.59
CA GLU A 10 31.78 25.87 10.64
C GLU A 10 32.03 27.36 10.97
N LYS A 11 33.02 27.66 11.83
CA LYS A 11 33.33 29.02 12.29
C LYS A 11 34.47 29.72 11.53
N LEU A 12 35.23 29.00 10.71
CA LEU A 12 36.41 29.54 10.04
C LEU A 12 36.22 29.69 8.54
N GLY A 13 35.62 28.70 7.87
CA GLY A 13 35.48 28.71 6.42
C GLY A 13 35.50 27.33 5.79
N LYS A 14 35.69 27.32 4.47
CA LYS A 14 35.74 26.11 3.66
C LYS A 14 37.18 25.66 3.41
N ILE A 15 37.34 24.44 2.92
CA ILE A 15 38.62 23.88 2.48
C ILE A 15 39.32 24.82 1.48
N GLY A 16 40.58 25.14 1.76
CA GLY A 16 41.44 26.00 0.95
C GLY A 16 41.42 27.48 1.28
N ASP A 17 40.56 27.92 2.21
CA ASP A 17 40.57 29.32 2.65
C ASP A 17 41.81 29.60 3.51
N VAL A 18 42.43 30.76 3.29
CA VAL A 18 43.50 31.29 4.14
C VAL A 18 42.85 32.15 5.22
N VAL A 19 42.92 31.69 6.47
CA VAL A 19 42.27 32.36 7.60
C VAL A 19 43.28 32.74 8.66
N ARG A 20 43.08 33.93 9.23
CA ARG A 20 43.88 34.41 10.36
C ARG A 20 43.23 33.96 11.67
N VAL A 21 43.96 33.15 12.44
CA VAL A 21 43.52 32.62 13.74
C VAL A 21 44.48 33.02 14.86
N LYS A 22 44.00 32.90 16.10
CA LYS A 22 44.84 33.07 17.31
C LYS A 22 45.89 31.97 17.37
N ASP A 23 47.12 32.33 17.75
CA ASP A 23 48.27 31.42 17.67
C ASP A 23 48.13 30.19 18.58
N GLY A 24 47.53 30.35 19.77
CA GLY A 24 47.28 29.23 20.68
C GLY A 24 46.28 28.23 20.10
N TYR A 25 45.27 28.72 19.38
CA TYR A 25 44.27 27.85 18.72
C TYR A 25 44.88 27.08 17.54
N ALA A 26 45.72 27.74 16.74
CA ALA A 26 46.47 27.07 15.68
C ALA A 26 47.41 25.98 16.24
N ARG A 27 48.24 26.32 17.24
CA ARG A 27 49.28 25.44 17.78
C ARG A 27 48.73 24.26 18.60
N ASN A 28 47.71 24.48 19.42
CA ASN A 28 47.26 23.45 20.37
C ASN A 28 46.12 22.58 19.82
N TYR A 29 45.33 23.10 18.87
CA TYR A 29 44.13 22.43 18.38
C TYR A 29 44.19 22.10 16.89
N LEU A 30 44.43 23.09 16.02
CA LEU A 30 44.28 22.90 14.57
C LEU A 30 45.44 22.13 13.93
N LEU A 31 46.69 22.47 14.27
CA LEU A 31 47.89 21.83 13.72
C LEU A 31 48.05 20.38 14.20
N PRO A 32 47.92 20.05 15.51
CA PRO A 32 48.08 18.67 15.98
C PRO A 32 47.02 17.73 15.40
N ARG A 33 45.80 18.24 15.16
CA ARG A 33 44.72 17.50 14.53
C ARG A 33 44.78 17.49 13.00
N LYS A 34 45.81 18.09 12.40
CA LYS A 34 46.02 18.17 10.95
C LYS A 34 44.85 18.81 10.17
N LYS A 35 44.10 19.70 10.82
CA LYS A 35 42.95 20.39 10.19
C LYS A 35 43.37 21.56 9.31
N VAL A 36 44.58 22.08 9.52
CA VAL A 36 45.12 23.24 8.81
C VAL A 36 46.62 23.06 8.53
N LEU A 37 47.12 23.78 7.53
CA LEU A 37 48.54 23.97 7.28
C LEU A 37 48.95 25.41 7.60
N ARG A 38 50.24 25.63 7.88
CA ARG A 38 50.77 27.00 7.97
C ARG A 38 50.75 27.63 6.58
N SER A 39 50.39 28.92 6.50
CA SER A 39 50.36 29.67 5.24
C SER A 39 51.78 30.00 4.75
N ASN A 40 52.49 29.00 4.22
CA ASN A 40 53.79 29.13 3.56
C ASN A 40 53.65 28.73 2.09
N GLU A 41 54.52 29.23 1.21
CA GLU A 41 54.49 28.92 -0.22
C GLU A 41 54.64 27.42 -0.50
N GLU A 42 55.51 26.72 0.23
CA GLU A 42 55.68 25.26 0.14
C GLU A 42 54.39 24.52 0.49
N ASN A 43 53.74 24.90 1.59
CA ASN A 43 52.47 24.29 2.02
C ASN A 43 51.32 24.59 1.08
N ARG A 44 51.36 25.75 0.39
CA ARG A 44 50.39 26.11 -0.64
C ARG A 44 50.49 25.17 -1.84
N LYS A 45 51.71 24.88 -2.32
CA LYS A 45 51.95 23.89 -3.39
C LYS A 45 51.48 22.49 -2.99
N ILE A 46 51.83 22.06 -1.77
CA ILE A 46 51.37 20.77 -1.21
C ILE A 46 49.84 20.71 -1.12
N PHE A 47 49.18 21.82 -0.79
CA PHE A 47 47.73 21.90 -0.74
C PHE A 47 47.11 21.80 -2.13
N GLU A 48 47.68 22.46 -3.14
CA GLU A 48 47.21 22.39 -4.53
C GLU A 48 47.30 20.97 -5.10
N GLU A 49 48.42 20.27 -4.87
CA GLU A 49 48.57 18.86 -5.27
C GLU A 49 47.54 17.95 -4.58
N LYS A 50 47.35 18.13 -3.26
CA LYS A 50 46.34 17.37 -2.50
C LYS A 50 44.93 17.70 -2.95
N LYS A 51 44.63 18.96 -3.24
CA LYS A 51 43.34 19.40 -3.74
C LYS A 51 43.03 18.76 -5.09
N ALA A 52 43.99 18.76 -6.02
CA ALA A 52 43.83 18.08 -7.31
C ALA A 52 43.55 16.58 -7.14
N PHE A 53 44.26 15.91 -6.23
CA PHE A 53 44.01 14.51 -5.90
C PHE A 53 42.60 14.28 -5.31
N ILE A 54 42.20 15.07 -4.32
CA ILE A 54 40.87 14.97 -3.67
C ILE A 54 39.77 15.22 -4.69
N GLU A 55 39.89 16.23 -5.56
CA GLU A 55 38.93 16.53 -6.61
C GLU A 55 38.84 15.38 -7.62
N SER A 56 39.96 14.77 -7.98
CA SER A 56 39.98 13.61 -8.88
C SER A 56 39.27 12.40 -8.27
N GLU A 57 39.50 12.12 -6.99
CA GLU A 57 38.86 11.02 -6.27
C GLU A 57 37.37 11.28 -6.04
N GLU A 58 36.98 12.53 -5.74
CA GLU A 58 35.58 12.94 -5.68
C GLU A 58 34.86 12.71 -7.02
N LYS A 59 35.47 13.11 -8.14
CA LYS A 59 34.91 12.90 -9.48
C LYS A 59 34.70 11.42 -9.76
N LYS A 60 35.72 10.58 -9.49
CA LYS A 60 35.60 9.11 -9.64
C LYS A 60 34.49 8.53 -8.78
N ARG A 61 34.35 8.97 -7.53
CA ARG A 61 33.27 8.52 -6.63
C ARG A 61 31.91 8.94 -7.17
N LYS A 62 31.75 10.20 -7.57
CA LYS A 62 30.52 10.73 -8.18
C LYS A 62 30.15 9.95 -9.45
N GLU A 63 31.09 9.69 -10.34
CA GLU A 63 30.88 8.89 -11.55
C GLU A 63 30.41 7.47 -11.24
N LYS A 64 31.06 6.78 -10.30
CA LYS A 64 30.62 5.46 -9.82
C LYS A 64 29.20 5.50 -9.24
N SER A 65 28.89 6.51 -8.44
CA SER A 65 27.56 6.71 -7.87
C SER A 65 26.49 6.97 -8.95
N ILE A 66 26.81 7.74 -10.00
CA ILE A 66 25.92 7.96 -11.15
C ILE A 66 25.66 6.65 -11.90
N GLN A 67 26.69 5.81 -12.09
CA GLN A 67 26.51 4.49 -12.72
C GLN A 67 25.60 3.59 -11.89
N ILE A 68 25.76 3.58 -10.56
CA ILE A 68 24.88 2.85 -9.64
C ILE A 68 23.46 3.41 -9.70
N ALA A 69 23.29 4.73 -9.70
CA ALA A 69 21.99 5.38 -9.79
C ALA A 69 21.25 5.00 -11.07
N LYS A 70 21.93 5.02 -12.23
CA LYS A 70 21.38 4.56 -13.50
C LYS A 70 20.92 3.11 -13.46
N LYS A 71 21.64 2.24 -12.74
CA LYS A 71 21.22 0.84 -12.55
C LYS A 71 20.01 0.73 -11.64
N ILE A 72 19.88 1.58 -10.62
CA ILE A 72 18.78 1.52 -9.64
C ILE A 72 17.52 2.22 -10.13
N LYS A 73 17.67 3.18 -11.05
CA LYS A 73 16.56 3.97 -11.59
C LYS A 73 15.43 3.08 -12.11
N ASP A 74 14.21 3.42 -11.71
CA ASP A 74 12.96 2.73 -12.07
C ASP A 74 12.96 1.22 -11.74
N MET A 75 13.82 0.80 -10.81
CA MET A 75 13.85 -0.59 -10.35
C MET A 75 12.56 -0.90 -9.58
N GLU A 76 11.94 -2.00 -9.99
CA GLU A 76 10.83 -2.61 -9.28
C GLU A 76 11.15 -4.06 -8.98
N PHE A 77 10.81 -4.52 -7.78
CA PHE A 77 10.91 -5.93 -7.43
C PHE A 77 9.82 -6.32 -6.44
N THR A 78 9.51 -7.62 -6.42
CA THR A 78 8.48 -8.19 -5.57
C THR A 78 9.11 -9.06 -4.49
N LEU A 79 8.87 -8.69 -3.23
CA LEU A 79 9.21 -9.45 -2.04
C LEU A 79 8.07 -10.39 -1.67
N ILE A 80 8.37 -11.68 -1.54
CA ILE A 80 7.39 -12.68 -1.13
C ILE A 80 7.48 -12.89 0.38
N ARG A 81 6.41 -12.58 1.11
CA ARG A 81 6.33 -12.74 2.56
C ARG A 81 4.96 -13.25 3.01
N SER A 82 4.97 -14.04 4.09
CA SER A 82 3.74 -14.53 4.71
C SER A 82 2.99 -13.38 5.40
N ALA A 83 1.69 -13.33 5.17
CA ALA A 83 0.78 -12.32 5.70
C ALA A 83 -0.50 -12.97 6.24
N SER A 84 -1.14 -12.27 7.17
CA SER A 84 -2.48 -12.56 7.68
C SER A 84 -3.56 -12.21 6.65
N GLU A 85 -4.81 -12.57 6.94
CA GLU A 85 -5.97 -12.25 6.11
C GLU A 85 -6.27 -10.75 6.04
N ASN A 86 -5.79 -9.97 7.02
CA ASN A 86 -5.97 -8.52 7.10
C ASN A 86 -4.84 -7.73 6.39
N ASP A 87 -4.15 -8.34 5.43
CA ASP A 87 -3.00 -7.77 4.70
C ASP A 87 -1.81 -7.33 5.58
N GLN A 88 -1.77 -7.74 6.85
CA GLN A 88 -0.65 -7.50 7.74
C GLN A 88 0.38 -8.62 7.65
N LEU A 89 1.65 -8.25 7.51
CA LEU A 89 2.79 -9.16 7.47
C LEU A 89 3.11 -9.72 8.85
N TYR A 90 3.41 -11.01 8.92
CA TYR A 90 3.90 -11.63 10.17
C TYR A 90 5.32 -11.19 10.53
N GLY A 91 6.13 -10.82 9.52
CA GLY A 91 7.47 -10.27 9.68
C GLY A 91 7.59 -8.92 9.01
N SER A 92 8.26 -7.96 9.66
CA SER A 92 8.53 -6.67 9.05
C SER A 92 9.58 -6.79 7.94
N VAL A 93 9.35 -6.14 6.82
CA VAL A 93 10.38 -5.93 5.81
C VAL A 93 11.23 -4.72 6.23
N THR A 94 12.52 -4.95 6.37
CA THR A 94 13.51 -3.95 6.78
C THR A 94 14.41 -3.56 5.61
N SER A 95 15.17 -2.48 5.79
CA SER A 95 16.20 -2.06 4.83
C SER A 95 17.19 -3.19 4.49
N LYS A 96 17.51 -4.08 5.45
CA LYS A 96 18.38 -5.25 5.22
C LYS A 96 17.79 -6.23 4.20
N ASP A 97 16.48 -6.45 4.23
CA ASP A 97 15.80 -7.34 3.29
C ASP A 97 15.83 -6.76 1.87
N ILE A 98 15.62 -5.45 1.76
CA ILE A 98 15.67 -4.70 0.50
C ILE A 98 17.09 -4.77 -0.10
N ILE A 99 18.15 -4.59 0.71
CA ILE A 99 19.55 -4.68 0.24
C ILE A 99 19.88 -6.06 -0.29
N LYS A 100 19.48 -7.12 0.43
CA LYS A 100 19.73 -8.50 0.01
C LYS A 100 19.14 -8.77 -1.37
N GLU A 101 17.93 -8.28 -1.61
CA GLU A 101 17.21 -8.51 -2.87
C GLU A 101 17.79 -7.68 -4.01
N ILE A 102 18.18 -6.42 -3.74
CA ILE A 102 18.93 -5.61 -4.72
C ILE A 102 20.24 -6.29 -5.10
N LYS A 103 20.97 -6.85 -4.12
CA LYS A 103 22.21 -7.57 -4.36
C LYS A 103 21.99 -8.81 -5.24
N ILE A 104 20.93 -9.56 -5.01
CA ILE A 104 20.59 -10.74 -5.82
C ILE A 104 20.24 -10.36 -7.27
N ILE A 105 19.52 -9.26 -7.48
CA ILE A 105 18.98 -8.89 -8.80
C ILE A 105 20.01 -8.14 -9.66
N LYS A 106 20.78 -7.22 -9.06
CA LYS A 106 21.67 -6.30 -9.79
C LYS A 106 23.14 -6.40 -9.39
N GLU A 107 23.49 -7.25 -8.43
CA GLU A 107 24.85 -7.40 -7.90
C GLU A 107 25.44 -6.08 -7.39
N ILE A 108 24.59 -5.24 -6.80
CA ILE A 108 24.99 -3.96 -6.21
C ILE A 108 25.04 -4.12 -4.70
N ASP A 109 26.20 -3.81 -4.12
CA ASP A 109 26.35 -3.69 -2.68
C ASP A 109 25.92 -2.29 -2.22
N LEU A 110 24.89 -2.25 -1.37
CA LEU A 110 24.40 -1.03 -0.72
C LEU A 110 24.53 -1.15 0.80
N PHE A 111 24.72 -0.02 1.47
CA PHE A 111 24.74 0.07 2.92
C PHE A 111 23.34 0.34 3.49
N ASN A 112 23.12 -0.07 4.74
CA ASN A 112 21.85 0.11 5.43
C ASN A 112 21.41 1.58 5.51
N ASP A 113 22.38 2.48 5.73
CA ASP A 113 22.15 3.91 5.91
C ASP A 113 21.76 4.62 4.60
N GLN A 114 21.98 3.98 3.44
CA GLN A 114 21.59 4.52 2.14
C GLN A 114 20.08 4.36 1.88
N ILE A 115 19.39 3.46 2.57
CA ILE A 115 17.96 3.24 2.37
C ILE A 115 17.16 4.10 3.36
N ASN A 116 16.43 5.08 2.84
CA ASN A 116 15.62 5.98 3.63
C ASN A 116 14.26 5.34 3.98
N LEU A 117 14.27 4.44 4.97
CA LEU A 117 13.07 3.77 5.46
C LEU A 117 12.70 4.29 6.86
N LYS A 118 11.70 5.20 6.93
CA LYS A 118 11.25 5.79 8.21
C LYS A 118 10.69 4.77 9.19
N LYS A 119 9.93 3.80 8.69
CA LYS A 119 9.30 2.73 9.48
C LYS A 119 9.41 1.41 8.70
N PRO A 120 9.67 0.28 9.37
CA PRO A 120 9.63 -1.03 8.72
C PRO A 120 8.26 -1.30 8.09
N ILE A 121 8.24 -1.96 6.93
CA ILE A 121 7.01 -2.27 6.20
C ILE A 121 6.35 -3.48 6.86
N LYS A 122 5.08 -3.32 7.26
CA LYS A 122 4.28 -4.36 7.92
C LYS A 122 2.98 -4.70 7.17
N ILE A 123 2.76 -4.09 6.01
CA ILE A 123 1.51 -4.21 5.24
C ILE A 123 1.88 -4.64 3.83
N LEU A 124 1.08 -5.54 3.25
CA LEU A 124 1.19 -5.92 1.85
C LEU A 124 0.92 -4.74 0.91
N GLY A 125 1.47 -4.81 -0.29
CA GLY A 125 1.27 -3.84 -1.35
C GLY A 125 2.55 -3.17 -1.82
N VAL A 126 2.35 -2.13 -2.63
CA VAL A 126 3.43 -1.43 -3.34
C VAL A 126 3.87 -0.21 -2.52
N HIS A 127 5.15 -0.17 -2.20
CA HIS A 127 5.78 0.89 -1.42
C HIS A 127 6.88 1.57 -2.25
N GLU A 128 6.84 2.90 -2.32
CA GLU A 128 7.90 3.69 -2.95
C GLU A 128 8.96 4.03 -1.88
N ILE A 129 10.21 3.68 -2.14
CA ILE A 129 11.33 3.85 -1.19
C ILE A 129 12.43 4.66 -1.86
N GLU A 130 12.97 5.64 -1.13
CA GLU A 130 14.07 6.47 -1.59
C GLU A 130 15.41 5.87 -1.14
N ILE A 131 16.35 5.75 -2.08
CA ILE A 131 17.72 5.31 -1.85
C ILE A 131 18.63 6.51 -2.08
N SER A 132 19.37 6.89 -1.04
CA SER A 132 20.41 7.92 -1.07
C SER A 132 21.75 7.26 -1.40
N ILE A 133 22.20 7.41 -2.64
CA ILE A 133 23.43 6.76 -3.13
C ILE A 133 24.65 7.61 -2.79
N TYR A 134 24.53 8.92 -3.02
CA TYR A 134 25.54 9.93 -2.72
C TYR A 134 24.84 11.25 -2.35
N THR A 135 25.57 12.24 -1.79
CA THR A 135 25.01 13.47 -1.20
C THR A 135 23.87 14.10 -2.02
N ASP A 136 24.07 14.25 -3.32
CA ASP A 136 23.11 14.90 -4.22
C ASP A 136 22.31 13.90 -5.08
N ILE A 137 22.63 12.61 -5.00
CA ILE A 137 22.05 11.57 -5.88
C ILE A 137 21.14 10.67 -5.06
N LYS A 138 19.84 10.89 -5.25
CA LYS A 138 18.78 10.09 -4.65
C LYS A 138 17.91 9.51 -5.76
N GLU A 139 17.60 8.23 -5.64
CA GLU A 139 16.77 7.51 -6.59
C GLU A 139 15.63 6.84 -5.85
N LYS A 140 14.49 6.69 -6.55
CA LYS A 140 13.32 6.03 -5.98
C LYS A 140 13.13 4.67 -6.60
N ILE A 141 12.78 3.70 -5.76
CA ILE A 141 12.48 2.32 -6.18
C ILE A 141 11.09 1.91 -5.72
N LEU A 142 10.49 0.99 -6.47
CA LEU A 142 9.20 0.39 -6.15
C LEU A 142 9.41 -0.99 -5.54
N VAL A 143 9.08 -1.13 -4.27
CA VAL A 143 9.12 -2.39 -3.55
C VAL A 143 7.70 -2.90 -3.38
N ASN A 144 7.37 -3.96 -4.09
CA ASN A 144 6.09 -4.64 -3.94
C ASN A 144 6.21 -5.77 -2.93
N VAL A 145 5.36 -5.82 -1.91
CA VAL A 145 5.33 -6.92 -0.94
C VAL A 145 4.05 -7.73 -1.14
N ALA A 146 4.20 -9.00 -1.51
CA ALA A 146 3.10 -9.88 -1.89
C ALA A 146 3.17 -11.23 -1.17
N LYS A 147 2.01 -11.90 -1.04
CA LYS A 147 1.93 -13.26 -0.48
C LYS A 147 2.37 -14.33 -1.49
N THR A 148 2.05 -14.13 -2.76
CA THR A 148 2.40 -15.03 -3.87
C THR A 148 2.87 -14.23 -5.08
N LYS A 149 3.62 -14.87 -5.99
CA LYS A 149 4.12 -14.24 -7.22
C LYS A 149 2.99 -13.69 -8.10
N GLU A 150 1.90 -14.43 -8.21
CA GLU A 150 0.72 -14.05 -9.00
C GLU A 150 0.02 -12.80 -8.45
N SER A 151 -0.20 -12.77 -7.13
CA SER A 151 -0.75 -11.61 -6.44
C SER A 151 0.13 -10.37 -6.61
N GLY A 152 1.46 -10.55 -6.54
CA GLY A 152 2.40 -9.45 -6.75
C GLY A 152 2.29 -8.83 -8.15
N ILE A 153 2.16 -9.66 -9.20
CA ILE A 153 1.99 -9.17 -10.57
C ILE A 153 0.67 -8.39 -10.71
N GLN A 154 -0.40 -8.83 -10.04
CA GLN A 154 -1.68 -8.11 -10.05
C GLN A 154 -1.56 -6.75 -9.36
N GLN A 155 -0.94 -6.68 -8.18
CA GLN A 155 -0.72 -5.44 -7.43
C GLN A 155 0.11 -4.42 -8.22
N LEU A 156 1.17 -4.86 -8.90
CA LEU A 156 1.99 -4.00 -9.77
C LEU A 156 1.19 -3.43 -10.95
N LYS A 157 0.31 -4.24 -11.56
CA LYS A 157 -0.56 -3.80 -12.66
C LYS A 157 -1.61 -2.79 -12.19
N GLU A 158 -2.16 -2.98 -10.99
CA GLU A 158 -3.10 -2.05 -10.37
C GLU A 158 -2.45 -0.70 -10.06
N TYR A 159 -1.27 -0.73 -9.44
CA TYR A 159 -0.51 0.47 -9.09
C TYR A 159 -0.14 1.31 -10.32
N LYS A 160 0.30 0.68 -11.41
CA LYS A 160 0.68 1.38 -12.66
C LYS A 160 -0.51 1.94 -13.46
N ASN A 161 -1.74 1.49 -13.19
CA ASN A 161 -2.91 1.89 -13.99
C ASN A 161 -4.04 2.54 -13.18
N PRO A 162 -3.80 3.74 -12.60
CA PRO A 162 -4.77 4.42 -11.73
C PRO A 162 -6.06 4.87 -12.45
N LYS A 163 -6.06 4.90 -13.80
CA LYS A 163 -7.21 5.38 -14.61
C LYS A 163 -8.38 4.39 -14.69
N LYS A 164 -8.16 3.08 -14.49
CA LYS A 164 -9.28 2.11 -14.44
C LYS A 164 -10.04 2.19 -13.11
N GLU A 165 -9.39 2.57 -12.01
CA GLU A 165 -10.03 2.60 -10.70
C GLU A 165 -11.07 3.72 -10.52
N LYS A 166 -10.89 4.92 -11.10
CA LYS A 166 -11.94 5.96 -11.02
C LYS A 166 -13.23 5.54 -11.74
N VAL A 167 -13.10 4.80 -12.84
CA VAL A 167 -14.23 4.30 -13.63
C VAL A 167 -14.84 3.03 -13.00
N VAL A 168 -14.02 2.18 -12.39
CA VAL A 168 -14.47 0.95 -11.72
C VAL A 168 -15.07 1.26 -10.35
N LYS A 169 -14.51 2.19 -9.56
CA LYS A 169 -15.11 2.65 -8.28
C LYS A 169 -16.44 3.37 -8.53
N SER A 170 -16.59 4.16 -9.60
CA SER A 170 -17.88 4.78 -9.96
C SER A 170 -18.90 3.76 -10.50
N LYS A 171 -18.47 2.77 -11.30
CA LYS A 171 -19.31 1.64 -11.74
C LYS A 171 -19.70 0.70 -10.60
N ILE A 172 -18.83 0.44 -9.62
CA ILE A 172 -19.13 -0.40 -8.45
C ILE A 172 -20.05 0.34 -7.48
N LYS A 173 -19.89 1.67 -7.30
CA LYS A 173 -20.81 2.48 -6.50
C LYS A 173 -22.21 2.50 -7.11
N THR A 174 -22.33 2.69 -8.43
CA THR A 174 -23.62 2.61 -9.14
C THR A 174 -24.20 1.19 -9.20
N LYS A 175 -23.37 0.13 -9.30
CA LYS A 175 -23.84 -1.27 -9.17
C LYS A 175 -24.25 -1.64 -7.75
N LYS A 176 -23.60 -1.09 -6.71
CA LYS A 176 -23.98 -1.30 -5.30
C LYS A 176 -25.31 -0.60 -5.00
N LEU A 177 -25.49 0.66 -5.42
CA LEU A 177 -26.77 1.37 -5.28
C LEU A 177 -27.92 0.65 -6.00
N LYS A 178 -27.69 0.16 -7.23
CA LYS A 178 -28.72 -0.62 -7.96
C LYS A 178 -29.00 -1.98 -7.33
N LYS A 179 -28.02 -2.65 -6.69
CA LYS A 179 -28.24 -3.93 -5.99
C LYS A 179 -28.94 -3.75 -4.64
N THR A 180 -28.74 -2.63 -3.94
CA THR A 180 -29.48 -2.31 -2.71
C THR A 180 -30.93 -1.94 -3.03
N GLU A 181 -31.19 -1.15 -4.08
CA GLU A 181 -32.55 -0.82 -4.51
C GLU A 181 -33.35 -2.04 -5.01
N VAL A 182 -32.70 -3.00 -5.67
CA VAL A 182 -33.35 -4.26 -6.11
C VAL A 182 -33.64 -5.18 -4.93
N ASN A 183 -32.73 -5.29 -3.94
CA ASN A 183 -32.97 -6.10 -2.74
C ASN A 183 -34.03 -5.52 -1.79
N GLU A 184 -34.20 -4.19 -1.76
CA GLU A 184 -35.28 -3.55 -1.00
C GLU A 184 -36.64 -3.75 -1.68
N LYS A 185 -36.71 -3.60 -3.01
CA LYS A 185 -37.93 -3.88 -3.80
C LYS A 185 -38.33 -5.36 -3.76
N ASP A 186 -37.36 -6.29 -3.81
CA ASP A 186 -37.64 -7.73 -3.73
C ASP A 186 -38.11 -8.17 -2.33
N LYS A 187 -37.72 -7.45 -1.26
CA LYS A 187 -38.25 -7.67 0.10
C LYS A 187 -39.68 -7.14 0.26
N GLU A 188 -40.01 -6.03 -0.40
CA GLU A 188 -41.36 -5.45 -0.40
C GLU A 188 -42.36 -6.31 -1.20
N LEU A 189 -41.93 -6.85 -2.36
CA LEU A 189 -42.73 -7.79 -3.14
C LEU A 189 -42.99 -9.12 -2.41
N LYS A 190 -42.01 -9.65 -1.67
CA LYS A 190 -42.19 -10.90 -0.90
C LYS A 190 -43.19 -10.73 0.26
N LYS A 191 -43.14 -9.62 1.00
CA LYS A 191 -44.14 -9.33 2.04
C LYS A 191 -45.57 -9.22 1.48
N ASN A 192 -45.73 -8.58 0.32
CA ASN A 192 -47.05 -8.44 -0.32
C ASN A 192 -47.59 -9.77 -0.88
N ILE A 193 -46.73 -10.70 -1.32
CA ILE A 193 -47.13 -12.04 -1.78
C ILE A 193 -47.56 -12.91 -0.59
N ASP A 194 -46.86 -12.84 0.53
CA ASP A 194 -47.18 -13.62 1.74
C ASP A 194 -48.52 -13.19 2.36
N GLU A 195 -48.84 -11.89 2.38
CA GLU A 195 -50.14 -11.39 2.85
C GLU A 195 -51.31 -11.77 1.91
N LYS A 196 -51.06 -11.83 0.59
CA LYS A 196 -52.09 -12.21 -0.40
C LYS A 196 -52.40 -13.70 -0.34
N ASN A 197 -51.38 -14.54 -0.14
CA ASN A 197 -51.53 -15.98 0.02
C ASN A 197 -52.25 -16.38 1.32
N GLN A 198 -52.01 -15.65 2.43
CA GLN A 198 -52.75 -15.89 3.67
C GLN A 198 -54.24 -15.55 3.57
N LYS A 199 -54.60 -14.48 2.82
CA LYS A 199 -56.00 -14.13 2.55
C LYS A 199 -56.68 -15.16 1.64
N GLU A 200 -55.99 -15.67 0.61
CA GLU A 200 -56.53 -16.72 -0.26
C GLU A 200 -56.76 -18.05 0.48
N LEU A 201 -55.87 -18.42 1.41
CA LEU A 201 -56.04 -19.63 2.21
C LEU A 201 -57.28 -19.55 3.12
N SER A 202 -57.49 -18.39 3.76
CA SER A 202 -58.68 -18.13 4.59
C SER A 202 -60.00 -18.18 3.81
N THR A 203 -60.04 -17.64 2.58
CA THR A 203 -61.26 -17.69 1.75
C THR A 203 -61.60 -19.10 1.27
N LYS A 204 -60.60 -19.93 0.94
CA LYS A 204 -60.80 -21.33 0.54
C LYS A 204 -61.33 -22.21 1.67
N ASP A 205 -60.91 -21.94 2.91
CA ASP A 205 -61.41 -22.67 4.08
C ASP A 205 -62.86 -22.30 4.41
N LEU A 206 -63.24 -21.03 4.25
CA LEU A 206 -64.64 -20.59 4.37
C LEU A 206 -65.53 -21.21 3.29
N VAL A 207 -65.07 -21.30 2.04
CA VAL A 207 -65.82 -21.94 0.93
C VAL A 207 -66.04 -23.43 1.20
N LYS A 208 -65.02 -24.16 1.69
CA LYS A 208 -65.17 -25.57 2.09
C LYS A 208 -66.18 -25.76 3.21
N GLU A 209 -66.27 -24.81 4.13
CA GLU A 209 -67.21 -24.89 5.24
C GLU A 209 -68.66 -24.60 4.79
N ILE A 210 -68.84 -23.69 3.83
CA ILE A 210 -70.13 -23.44 3.17
C ILE A 210 -70.58 -24.67 2.36
N GLU A 211 -69.69 -25.31 1.60
CA GLU A 211 -70.00 -26.54 0.86
C GLU A 211 -70.41 -27.69 1.79
N LYS A 212 -69.72 -27.84 2.93
CA LYS A 212 -70.11 -28.84 3.95
C LYS A 212 -71.47 -28.54 4.57
N LYS A 213 -71.83 -27.26 4.77
CA LYS A 213 -73.17 -26.87 5.25
C LYS A 213 -74.25 -27.17 4.22
N SER A 214 -74.04 -26.86 2.94
CA SER A 214 -75.02 -27.15 1.87
C SER A 214 -75.22 -28.67 1.66
N LEU A 215 -74.17 -29.48 1.82
CA LEU A 215 -74.25 -30.94 1.82
C LEU A 215 -75.01 -31.50 3.03
N LYS A 216 -74.95 -30.84 4.19
CA LYS A 216 -75.76 -31.21 5.35
C LYS A 216 -77.24 -30.85 5.13
N GLU A 217 -77.53 -29.66 4.62
CA GLU A 217 -78.91 -29.20 4.34
C GLU A 217 -79.60 -30.06 3.27
N SER A 218 -78.88 -30.44 2.22
CA SER A 218 -79.40 -31.34 1.17
C SER A 218 -79.66 -32.77 1.69
N LYS A 219 -78.89 -33.25 2.67
CA LYS A 219 -79.15 -34.52 3.36
C LYS A 219 -80.40 -34.42 4.24
N ILE A 220 -80.56 -33.33 4.98
CA ILE A 220 -81.75 -33.09 5.84
C ILE A 220 -83.03 -33.03 4.99
N THR A 221 -83.01 -32.32 3.86
CA THR A 221 -84.16 -32.27 2.94
C THR A 221 -84.50 -33.63 2.34
N LYS A 222 -83.50 -34.46 1.97
CA LYS A 222 -83.73 -35.84 1.51
C LYS A 222 -84.35 -36.72 2.59
N ILE A 223 -83.90 -36.61 3.83
CA ILE A 223 -84.46 -37.33 4.98
C ILE A 223 -85.91 -36.91 5.21
N ASN A 224 -86.21 -35.61 5.23
CA ASN A 224 -87.58 -35.09 5.41
C ASN A 224 -88.52 -35.54 4.28
N LYS A 225 -88.03 -35.62 3.03
CA LYS A 225 -88.80 -36.14 1.89
C LYS A 225 -89.09 -37.65 2.03
N LYS A 226 -88.16 -38.41 2.62
CA LYS A 226 -88.32 -39.84 2.93
C LYS A 226 -89.34 -40.06 4.05
N ILE A 227 -89.26 -39.26 5.12
CA ILE A 227 -90.25 -39.26 6.22
C ILE A 227 -91.66 -38.90 5.70
N LYS A 228 -91.77 -37.92 4.81
CA LYS A 228 -93.06 -37.51 4.19
C LYS A 228 -93.65 -38.61 3.29
N LYS A 229 -92.81 -39.43 2.63
CA LYS A 229 -93.26 -40.61 1.86
C LYS A 229 -93.74 -41.75 2.77
N ILE A 230 -93.10 -41.95 3.93
CA ILE A 230 -93.50 -42.96 4.92
C ILE A 230 -94.85 -42.58 5.55
N LYS A 231 -95.07 -41.30 5.86
CA LYS A 231 -96.37 -40.79 6.39
C LYS A 231 -97.54 -40.84 5.39
N LYS A 232 -97.30 -41.05 4.09
CA LYS A 232 -98.35 -41.20 3.05
C LYS A 232 -98.71 -42.66 2.72
N LYS A 233 -98.04 -43.63 3.36
CA LYS A 233 -98.25 -45.08 3.15
C LYS A 233 -98.84 -45.79 4.40
N LYS A 234 -99.23 -45.03 5.42
CA LYS A 234 -100.13 -45.44 6.50
C LYS A 234 -101.42 -44.65 6.34
#